data_AF-C5B072-F1
#
_entry.id   AF-C5B072-F1
#
_cell.length_a   1.000
_cell.length_b   1.000
_cell.length_c   1.000
_cell.angle_alpha   90.00
_cell.angle_beta   90.00
_cell.angle_gamma   90.00
#
_symmetry.space_group_name_H-M   'P 1'
#
loop_
_entity.id
_entity.type
_entity.pdbx_description
1 polymer ?
#
loop_
_entity_poly.entity_id
_entity_poly.type
_entity_poly.pdbx_seq_one_letter_code
_entity_poly.pdbx_strand_id
1 'polypeptide(L)'
;MNVHNPLPLNDGLADAEVETIILEQMAACDAPVLPAVPTEADLAAIAAYKLTQAWMRLFEQERAVPGSVEYGELFDARSCMQQAHCYHGDLLEIAGIGDIGLRWELRPYDTARFELAPNGADDGLMTVPRGLPAAAYRAIIQAYGLGEEHGKVDLQSDMRRLLGLSGAVV
;
A
#
# COMPACT_ATOMS: atom_id res chain seq x y z
N MET A 1 -40.14 -55.57 31.00
CA MET A 1 -40.33 -54.48 31.99
C MET A 1 -39.41 -53.36 31.56
N ASN A 2 -39.96 -52.31 30.93
CA ASN A 2 -39.16 -51.15 30.50
C ASN A 2 -39.05 -50.18 31.68
N VAL A 3 -37.82 -49.93 32.11
CA VAL A 3 -37.48 -48.89 33.09
C VAL A 3 -37.32 -47.59 32.33
N HIS A 4 -38.30 -46.70 32.42
CA HIS A 4 -38.14 -45.31 32.02
C HIS A 4 -37.27 -44.61 33.06
N ASN A 5 -36.05 -44.26 32.69
CA ASN A 5 -35.24 -43.31 33.44
C ASN A 5 -35.50 -41.91 32.83
N PRO A 6 -36.15 -40.97 33.53
CA PRO A 6 -36.28 -39.62 33.01
C PRO A 6 -34.90 -38.95 33.07
N LEU A 7 -34.42 -38.46 31.93
CA LEU A 7 -33.24 -37.60 31.88
C LEU A 7 -33.51 -36.34 32.73
N PRO A 8 -32.51 -35.83 33.47
CA PRO A 8 -32.68 -34.59 34.20
C PRO A 8 -33.00 -33.46 33.20
N LEU A 9 -33.99 -32.63 33.54
CA LEU A 9 -34.18 -31.36 32.86
C LEU A 9 -32.86 -30.60 32.95
N ASN A 10 -32.36 -30.18 31.79
CA ASN A 10 -31.23 -29.30 31.70
C ASN A 10 -31.68 -27.98 32.32
N ASP A 11 -31.35 -27.74 33.59
CA ASP A 11 -31.51 -26.44 34.22
C ASP A 11 -30.57 -25.51 33.45
N GLY A 12 -31.15 -24.80 32.47
CA GLY A 12 -30.39 -23.87 31.64
C GLY A 12 -29.64 -22.87 32.51
N LEU A 13 -28.52 -22.37 31.99
CA LEU A 13 -27.73 -21.33 32.66
C LEU A 13 -28.67 -20.21 33.12
N ALA A 14 -28.55 -19.82 34.39
CA ALA A 14 -29.31 -18.68 34.89
C ALA A 14 -28.89 -17.43 34.11
N ASP A 15 -29.80 -16.47 33.91
CA ASP A 15 -29.53 -15.26 33.13
C ASP A 15 -28.26 -14.52 33.62
N ALA A 16 -27.97 -14.57 34.92
CA ALA A 16 -26.76 -14.00 35.53
C ALA A 16 -25.46 -14.73 35.11
N GLU A 17 -25.51 -16.04 34.89
CA GLU A 17 -24.38 -16.83 34.41
C GLU A 17 -24.14 -16.57 32.92
N VAL A 18 -25.22 -16.43 32.14
CA VAL A 18 -25.14 -16.03 30.72
C VAL A 18 -24.55 -14.62 30.59
N GLU A 19 -25.01 -13.68 31.41
CA GLU A 19 -24.47 -12.31 31.43
C GLU A 19 -22.99 -12.29 31.79
N THR A 20 -22.56 -13.08 32.77
CA THR A 20 -21.15 -13.20 33.15
C THR A 20 -20.31 -13.76 32.00
N ILE A 21 -20.77 -14.82 31.33
CA ILE A 21 -20.06 -15.41 30.19
C ILE A 21 -19.96 -14.42 29.02
N ILE A 22 -21.02 -13.66 28.74
CA ILE A 22 -21.02 -12.62 27.70
C ILE A 22 -20.03 -11.51 28.05
N LEU A 23 -20.01 -11.04 29.29
CA LEU A 23 -19.07 -10.00 29.73
C LEU A 23 -17.61 -10.50 29.70
N GLU A 24 -17.35 -11.74 30.11
CA GLU A 24 -16.03 -12.36 30.01
C GLU A 24 -15.58 -12.58 28.56
N GLN A 25 -16.50 -12.99 27.67
CA GLN A 25 -16.26 -13.09 26.24
C GLN A 25 -15.99 -11.72 25.61
N MET A 26 -16.75 -10.69 25.99
CA MET A 26 -16.53 -9.31 25.52
C MET A 26 -15.17 -8.78 25.99
N ALA A 27 -14.80 -9.01 27.26
CA ALA A 27 -13.49 -8.64 27.79
C ALA A 27 -12.33 -9.41 27.13
N ALA A 28 -12.56 -10.65 26.68
CA ALA A 28 -11.60 -11.43 25.90
C ALA A 28 -11.57 -11.03 24.40
N CYS A 29 -12.67 -10.47 23.88
CA CYS A 29 -12.80 -9.96 22.52
C CYS A 29 -12.38 -8.50 22.36
N ASP A 30 -12.15 -7.75 23.45
CA ASP A 30 -11.39 -6.51 23.46
C ASP A 30 -9.93 -6.85 23.13
N ALA A 31 -9.69 -7.14 21.85
CA ALA A 31 -8.37 -7.32 21.30
C ALA A 31 -7.56 -6.08 21.70
N PRO A 32 -6.36 -6.24 22.27
CA PRO A 32 -5.50 -5.09 22.54
C PRO A 32 -5.37 -4.33 21.24
N VAL A 33 -5.71 -3.04 21.27
CA VAL A 33 -5.40 -2.12 20.17
C VAL A 33 -3.88 -2.06 20.13
N LEU A 34 -3.28 -3.00 19.40
CA LEU A 34 -1.87 -2.95 19.06
C LEU A 34 -1.66 -1.59 18.39
N PRO A 35 -0.63 -0.83 18.79
CA PRO A 35 -0.34 0.42 18.11
C PRO A 35 -0.24 0.11 16.62
N ALA A 36 -1.05 0.78 15.81
CA ALA A 36 -1.05 0.58 14.37
C ALA A 36 0.39 0.76 13.88
N VAL A 37 0.98 -0.31 13.36
CA VAL A 37 2.31 -0.24 12.76
C VAL A 37 2.20 0.78 11.63
N PRO A 38 3.02 1.85 11.63
CA PRO A 38 2.92 2.89 10.62
C PRO A 38 3.07 2.26 9.24
N THR A 39 2.13 2.57 8.36
CA THR A 39 2.16 2.11 6.97
C THR A 39 3.34 2.77 6.24
N GLU A 40 3.71 2.23 5.08
CA GLU A 40 4.73 2.86 4.24
C GLU A 40 4.35 4.30 3.85
N ALA A 41 3.05 4.55 3.60
CA ALA A 41 2.52 5.88 3.35
C ALA A 41 2.72 6.82 4.56
N ASP A 42 2.51 6.33 5.80
CA ASP A 42 2.76 7.11 7.02
C ASP A 42 4.24 7.47 7.17
N LEU A 43 5.14 6.51 6.90
CA LEU A 43 6.58 6.75 6.94
C LEU A 43 7.03 7.76 5.87
N ALA A 44 6.47 7.67 4.66
CA ALA A 44 6.71 8.61 3.59
C ALA A 44 6.18 10.01 3.92
N ALA A 45 5.00 10.11 4.55
CA ALA A 45 4.45 11.38 5.03
C ALA A 45 5.38 12.05 6.06
N ILE A 46 5.90 11.27 7.02
CA ILE A 46 6.87 11.76 8.01
C ILE A 46 8.16 12.25 7.34
N ALA A 47 8.66 11.51 6.35
CA ALA A 47 9.85 11.90 5.59
C ALA A 47 9.63 13.21 4.82
N ALA A 48 8.50 13.34 4.11
CA ALA A 48 8.12 14.56 3.39
C ALA A 48 8.00 15.77 4.33
N TYR A 49 7.40 15.58 5.52
CA TYR A 49 7.33 16.62 6.54
C TYR A 49 8.71 17.06 7.03
N LYS A 50 9.61 16.11 7.35
CA LYS A 50 10.98 16.43 7.80
C LYS A 50 11.76 17.21 6.74
N LEU A 51 11.65 16.82 5.47
CA LEU A 51 12.31 17.52 4.37
C LEU A 51 11.70 18.90 4.12
N THR A 52 10.40 19.06 4.32
CA THR A 52 9.73 20.38 4.29
C THR A 52 10.29 21.29 5.37
N GLN A 53 10.45 20.79 6.60
CA GLN A 53 11.04 21.55 7.71
C GLN A 53 12.50 21.95 7.42
N ALA A 54 13.29 21.05 6.82
CA ALA A 54 14.67 21.35 6.44
C ALA A 54 14.74 22.46 5.39
N TRP A 55 13.95 22.36 4.31
CA TRP A 55 13.89 23.39 3.28
C TRP A 55 13.41 24.74 3.82
N MET A 56 12.35 24.76 4.65
CA MET A 56 11.85 26.00 5.24
C MET A 56 12.90 26.71 6.10
N ARG A 57 13.68 25.97 6.89
CA ARG A 57 14.76 26.57 7.70
C ARG A 57 15.82 27.26 6.84
N LEU A 58 16.28 26.59 5.78
CA LEU A 58 17.25 27.16 4.85
C LEU A 58 16.67 28.38 4.12
N PHE A 59 15.41 28.29 3.69
CA PHE A 59 14.72 29.40 3.02
C PHE A 59 14.56 30.61 3.95
N GLU A 60 14.19 30.39 5.22
CA GLU A 60 14.04 31.46 6.20
C GLU A 60 15.37 32.12 6.55
N GLN A 61 16.45 31.33 6.66
CA GLN A 61 17.80 31.83 6.86
C GLN A 61 18.24 32.74 5.71
N GLU A 62 18.11 32.27 4.47
CA GLU A 62 18.46 33.04 3.27
C GLU A 62 17.59 34.30 3.12
N ARG A 63 16.29 34.21 3.47
CA ARG A 63 15.39 35.36 3.45
C ARG A 63 15.78 36.42 4.49
N ALA A 64 16.24 36.00 5.67
CA ALA A 64 16.65 36.91 6.74
C ALA A 64 18.01 37.57 6.44
N VAL A 65 18.94 36.82 5.86
CA VAL A 65 20.27 37.30 5.47
C VAL A 65 20.58 36.79 4.06
N PRO A 66 20.35 37.62 3.02
CA PRO A 66 20.64 37.21 1.64
C PRO A 66 22.12 36.87 1.44
N GLY A 67 22.39 35.73 0.78
CA GLY A 67 23.71 35.17 0.55
C GLY A 67 24.26 34.33 1.72
N SER A 68 23.42 33.99 2.70
CA SER A 68 23.83 33.17 3.85
C SER A 68 23.72 31.67 3.60
N VAL A 69 22.97 31.26 2.59
CA VAL A 69 22.84 29.87 2.13
C VAL A 69 23.26 29.80 0.67
N GLU A 70 24.08 28.81 0.30
CA GLU A 70 24.44 28.60 -1.10
C GLU A 70 23.19 28.19 -1.91
N TYR A 71 23.04 28.77 -3.11
CA TYR A 71 21.89 28.45 -3.97
C TYR A 71 21.73 26.95 -4.23
N GLY A 72 22.84 26.23 -4.42
CA GLY A 72 22.84 24.78 -4.63
C GLY A 72 22.22 24.03 -3.45
N GLU A 73 22.59 24.38 -2.22
CA GLU A 73 22.04 23.79 -1.01
C GLU A 73 20.52 24.03 -0.89
N LEU A 74 20.07 25.27 -1.15
CA LEU A 74 18.64 25.61 -1.12
C LEU A 74 17.85 24.88 -2.22
N PHE A 75 18.43 24.74 -3.41
CA PHE A 75 17.84 24.04 -4.55
C PHE A 75 17.74 22.53 -4.28
N ASP A 76 18.79 21.91 -3.73
CA ASP A 76 18.81 20.49 -3.41
C ASP A 76 17.80 20.17 -2.33
N ALA A 77 17.74 20.98 -1.26
CA ALA A 77 16.74 20.82 -0.20
C ALA A 77 15.30 20.93 -0.74
N ARG A 78 15.04 21.87 -1.66
CA ARG A 78 13.75 21.99 -2.35
C ARG A 78 13.44 20.74 -3.18
N SER A 79 14.41 20.26 -3.93
CA SER A 79 14.25 19.10 -4.83
C SER A 79 13.97 17.83 -4.02
N CYS A 80 14.71 17.58 -2.95
CA CYS A 80 14.47 16.47 -2.03
C CYS A 80 13.07 16.55 -1.40
N MET A 81 12.65 17.73 -0.95
CA MET A 81 11.30 17.95 -0.43
C MET A 81 10.24 17.59 -1.48
N GLN A 82 10.37 18.11 -2.71
CA GLN A 82 9.41 17.83 -3.79
C GLN A 82 9.34 16.34 -4.13
N GLN A 83 10.49 15.66 -4.26
CA GLN A 83 10.54 14.23 -4.54
C GLN A 83 9.85 13.41 -3.44
N ALA A 84 10.06 13.75 -2.17
CA ALA A 84 9.42 13.07 -1.06
C ALA A 84 7.89 13.25 -1.04
N HIS A 85 7.39 14.44 -1.39
CA HIS A 85 5.94 14.67 -1.54
C HIS A 85 5.37 13.90 -2.73
N CYS A 86 6.07 13.83 -3.86
CA CYS A 86 5.65 13.02 -4.99
C CYS A 86 5.56 11.53 -4.61
N TYR A 87 6.60 11.00 -3.98
CA TYR A 87 6.62 9.60 -3.53
C TYR A 87 5.50 9.29 -2.53
N HIS A 88 5.26 10.16 -1.55
CA HIS A 88 4.11 10.03 -0.64
C HIS A 88 2.77 10.07 -1.39
N GLY A 89 2.62 10.97 -2.37
CA GLY A 89 1.44 11.02 -3.23
C GLY A 89 1.21 9.73 -4.02
N ASP A 90 2.28 9.13 -4.55
CA ASP A 90 2.23 7.87 -5.28
C ASP A 90 1.75 6.72 -4.38
N LEU A 91 2.23 6.66 -3.13
CA LEU A 91 1.79 5.66 -2.16
C LEU A 91 0.32 5.83 -1.79
N LEU A 92 -0.17 7.07 -1.67
CA LEU A 92 -1.60 7.34 -1.45
C LEU A 92 -2.46 6.93 -2.65
N GLU A 93 -1.97 7.16 -3.88
CA GLU A 93 -2.64 6.71 -5.11
C GLU A 93 -2.74 5.18 -5.14
N ILE A 94 -1.64 4.48 -4.84
CA ILE A 94 -1.60 3.01 -4.76
C ILE A 94 -2.55 2.49 -3.67
N ALA A 95 -2.53 3.10 -2.48
CA ALA A 95 -3.45 2.74 -1.40
C ALA A 95 -4.91 2.96 -1.81
N GLY A 96 -5.20 4.00 -2.60
CA GLY A 96 -6.53 4.28 -3.15
C GLY A 96 -7.00 3.27 -4.20
N ILE A 97 -6.09 2.63 -4.94
CA ILE A 97 -6.40 1.52 -5.85
C ILE A 97 -6.83 0.28 -5.04
N GLY A 98 -6.17 0.06 -3.89
CA GLY A 98 -6.45 -1.06 -3.01
C GLY A 98 -5.88 -2.38 -3.50
N ASP A 99 -6.39 -3.49 -2.96
CA ASP A 99 -5.86 -4.83 -3.24
C ASP A 99 -6.03 -5.24 -4.72
N ILE A 100 -4.92 -5.50 -5.40
CA ILE A 100 -4.87 -6.02 -6.78
C ILE A 100 -4.72 -7.55 -6.83
N GLY A 101 -4.68 -8.23 -5.67
CA GLY A 101 -4.79 -9.68 -5.54
C GLY A 101 -3.51 -10.47 -5.81
N LEU A 102 -3.60 -11.79 -5.63
CA LEU A 102 -2.62 -12.81 -6.06
C LEU A 102 -1.18 -12.66 -5.52
N ARG A 103 -0.98 -11.97 -4.38
CA ARG A 103 0.37 -11.63 -3.87
C ARG A 103 1.15 -10.75 -4.84
N TRP A 104 0.49 -9.76 -5.42
CA TRP A 104 1.12 -8.71 -6.22
C TRP A 104 0.91 -7.35 -5.58
N GLU A 105 1.84 -6.46 -5.86
CA GLU A 105 1.84 -5.10 -5.39
C GLU A 105 2.24 -4.13 -6.50
N LEU A 106 1.71 -2.91 -6.38
CA LEU A 106 2.13 -1.78 -7.18
C LEU A 106 3.17 -0.99 -6.38
N ARG A 107 4.21 -0.52 -7.07
CA ARG A 107 5.25 0.33 -6.51
C ARG A 107 5.39 1.61 -7.35
N PRO A 108 5.76 2.74 -6.72
CA PRO A 108 6.12 3.95 -7.47
C PRO A 108 7.27 3.68 -8.44
N TYR A 109 7.17 4.20 -9.67
CA TYR A 109 8.23 4.05 -10.69
C TYR A 109 8.54 5.39 -11.36
N ASP A 110 7.61 5.92 -12.15
CA ASP A 110 7.72 7.26 -12.74
C ASP A 110 6.36 7.96 -12.74
N THR A 111 6.29 9.17 -13.29
CA THR A 111 5.08 9.99 -13.29
C THR A 111 3.93 9.43 -14.15
N ALA A 112 4.20 8.46 -15.01
CA ALA A 112 3.22 7.87 -15.94
C ALA A 112 2.91 6.41 -15.65
N ARG A 113 3.79 5.72 -14.90
CA ARG A 113 3.76 4.27 -14.72
C ARG A 113 3.99 3.88 -13.27
N PHE A 114 3.38 2.76 -12.89
CA PHE A 114 3.75 1.99 -11.71
C PHE A 114 4.58 0.79 -12.12
N GLU A 115 5.36 0.31 -11.16
CA GLU A 115 6.01 -0.98 -11.24
C GLU A 115 5.09 -2.02 -10.60
N LEU A 116 4.90 -3.14 -11.30
CA LEU A 116 4.09 -4.28 -10.84
C LEU A 116 5.03 -5.42 -10.48
N ALA A 117 4.96 -5.86 -9.23
CA ALA A 117 5.87 -6.87 -8.67
C ALA A 117 5.10 -7.91 -7.85
N PRO A 118 5.56 -9.17 -7.81
CA PRO A 118 5.15 -10.10 -6.76
C PRO A 118 5.54 -9.55 -5.38
N ASN A 119 4.70 -9.77 -4.37
CA ASN A 119 4.95 -9.30 -3.01
C ASN A 119 6.28 -9.84 -2.50
N GLY A 120 7.13 -8.93 -2.01
CA GLY A 120 8.45 -9.26 -1.49
C GLY A 120 9.52 -9.55 -2.54
N ALA A 121 9.25 -9.33 -3.83
CA ALA A 121 10.30 -9.35 -4.85
C ALA A 121 11.23 -8.14 -4.69
N ASP A 122 12.54 -8.30 -4.91
CA ASP A 122 13.47 -7.16 -4.82
C ASP A 122 13.25 -6.18 -5.99
N ASP A 123 13.04 -6.71 -7.20
CA ASP A 123 12.85 -5.95 -8.42
C ASP A 123 11.41 -6.08 -8.95
N GLY A 124 10.95 -5.06 -9.67
CA GLY A 124 9.69 -5.18 -10.38
C GLY A 124 9.77 -6.02 -11.63
N LEU A 125 8.66 -6.68 -11.88
CA LEU A 125 8.55 -7.60 -13.00
C LEU A 125 8.15 -6.87 -14.28
N MET A 126 7.30 -5.84 -14.19
CA MET A 126 6.89 -5.04 -15.35
C MET A 126 6.44 -3.64 -14.96
N THR A 127 6.36 -2.75 -15.95
CA THR A 127 5.78 -1.42 -15.78
C THR A 127 4.38 -1.38 -16.37
N VAL A 128 3.45 -0.77 -15.64
CA VAL A 128 2.04 -0.64 -16.00
C VAL A 128 1.61 0.83 -15.97
N PRO A 129 0.68 1.28 -16.82
CA PRO A 129 0.18 2.65 -16.79
C PRO A 129 -0.49 3.01 -15.45
N ARG A 130 -0.37 4.28 -15.05
CA ARG A 130 -1.16 4.86 -13.95
C ARG A 130 -2.62 5.10 -14.35
N GLY A 131 -3.47 5.33 -13.35
CA GLY A 131 -4.89 5.69 -13.55
C GLY A 131 -5.80 4.56 -14.02
N LEU A 132 -5.33 3.31 -13.98
CA LEU A 132 -6.18 2.15 -14.28
C LEU A 132 -6.98 1.75 -13.04
N PRO A 133 -8.22 1.24 -13.18
CA PRO A 133 -8.95 0.68 -12.05
C PRO A 133 -8.31 -0.63 -11.57
N ALA A 134 -8.49 -0.99 -10.30
CA ALA A 134 -7.96 -2.24 -9.72
C ALA A 134 -8.28 -3.50 -10.55
N ALA A 135 -9.46 -3.56 -11.16
CA ALA A 135 -9.86 -4.65 -12.04
C ALA A 135 -8.97 -4.79 -13.29
N ALA A 136 -8.46 -3.68 -13.84
CA ALA A 136 -7.56 -3.70 -14.98
C ALA A 136 -6.16 -4.20 -14.58
N TYR A 137 -5.64 -3.80 -13.41
CA TYR A 137 -4.39 -4.36 -12.88
C TYR A 137 -4.49 -5.87 -12.65
N ARG A 138 -5.61 -6.33 -12.08
CA ARG A 138 -5.90 -7.78 -11.94
C ARG A 138 -5.90 -8.51 -13.28
N ALA A 139 -6.52 -7.92 -14.31
CA ALA A 139 -6.55 -8.52 -15.64
C ALA A 139 -5.14 -8.63 -16.24
N ILE A 140 -4.28 -7.63 -16.03
CA ILE A 140 -2.86 -7.67 -16.44
C ILE A 140 -2.13 -8.83 -15.75
N ILE A 141 -2.28 -8.97 -14.43
CA ILE A 141 -1.66 -10.05 -13.66
C ILE A 141 -2.11 -11.43 -14.17
N GLN A 142 -3.41 -11.60 -14.42
CA GLN A 142 -3.95 -12.86 -14.95
C GLN A 142 -3.43 -13.16 -16.36
N ALA A 143 -3.37 -12.16 -17.23
CA ALA A 143 -2.84 -12.31 -18.58
C ALA A 143 -1.35 -12.70 -18.55
N TYR A 144 -0.59 -12.15 -17.61
CA TYR A 144 0.79 -12.54 -17.38
C TYR A 144 0.93 -13.99 -16.94
N GLY A 145 0.18 -14.43 -15.92
CA GLY A 145 0.22 -15.81 -15.44
C GLY A 145 -0.14 -16.83 -16.53
N LEU A 146 -1.19 -16.55 -17.32
CA LEU A 146 -1.55 -17.41 -18.46
C LEU A 146 -0.45 -17.45 -19.52
N GLY A 147 0.21 -16.32 -19.80
CA GLY A 147 1.31 -16.29 -20.76
C GLY A 147 2.53 -17.08 -20.29
N GLU A 148 2.84 -17.01 -19.00
CA GLU A 148 3.90 -17.80 -18.38
C GLU A 148 3.62 -19.31 -18.49
N GLU A 149 2.39 -19.75 -18.19
CA GLU A 149 1.95 -21.15 -18.35
C GLU A 149 2.11 -21.67 -19.79
N HIS A 150 1.96 -20.78 -20.78
CA HIS A 150 2.14 -21.09 -22.19
C HIS A 150 3.58 -20.88 -22.72
N GLY A 151 4.56 -20.66 -21.84
CA GLY A 151 5.97 -20.49 -22.20
C GLY A 151 6.28 -19.16 -22.90
N LYS A 152 5.38 -18.18 -22.83
CA LYS A 152 5.55 -16.83 -23.37
C LYS A 152 6.02 -15.87 -22.28
N VAL A 153 7.28 -16.05 -21.88
CA VAL A 153 7.91 -15.23 -20.83
C VAL A 153 8.12 -13.78 -21.27
N ASP A 154 8.18 -13.51 -22.58
CA ASP A 154 8.46 -12.19 -23.17
C ASP A 154 7.21 -11.28 -23.30
N LEU A 155 6.29 -11.38 -22.33
CA LEU A 155 4.98 -10.73 -22.36
C LEU A 155 5.05 -9.20 -22.30
N GLN A 156 6.15 -8.64 -21.77
CA GLN A 156 6.38 -7.19 -21.77
C GLN A 156 6.42 -6.60 -23.19
N SER A 157 7.03 -7.33 -24.13
CA SER A 157 7.13 -6.95 -25.53
C SER A 157 5.75 -6.91 -26.20
N ASP A 158 4.88 -7.85 -25.84
CA ASP A 158 3.52 -7.96 -26.35
C ASP A 158 2.54 -6.99 -25.66
N MET A 159 2.70 -6.69 -24.38
CA MET A 159 1.90 -5.67 -23.69
C MET A 159 2.15 -4.26 -24.22
N ARG A 160 3.40 -3.90 -24.58
CA ARG A 160 3.68 -2.63 -25.27
C ARG A 160 2.95 -2.51 -26.61
N ARG A 161 2.81 -3.62 -27.34
CA ARG A 161 2.04 -3.68 -28.59
C ARG A 161 0.53 -3.62 -28.32
N LEU A 162 0.03 -4.35 -27.33
CA LEU A 162 -1.40 -4.41 -26.97
C LEU A 162 -1.93 -3.09 -26.39
N LEU A 163 -1.11 -2.36 -25.62
CA LEU A 163 -1.45 -1.04 -25.07
C LEU A 163 -1.25 0.11 -26.07
N GLY A 164 -0.92 -0.20 -27.33
CA GLY A 164 -0.74 0.83 -28.37
C GLY A 164 0.48 1.74 -28.17
N LEU A 165 1.41 1.40 -27.26
CA LEU A 165 2.63 2.17 -26.98
C LEU A 165 3.75 1.87 -28.01
N SER A 166 3.36 1.64 -29.26
CA SER A 166 4.31 1.56 -30.36
C SER A 166 4.54 2.98 -30.89
N GLY A 167 5.66 3.59 -30.48
CA GLY A 167 6.30 4.65 -31.25
C GLY A 167 6.62 5.93 -30.49
N ALA A 168 7.87 6.01 -30.00
CA ALA A 168 8.77 7.14 -30.27
C ALA A 168 10.17 6.76 -29.77
N VAL A 169 10.92 6.05 -30.62
CA VAL A 169 12.37 6.13 -30.62
C VAL A 169 12.72 7.36 -31.45
N VAL A 170 13.39 8.33 -30.84
CA VAL A 170 14.36 9.20 -31.50
C VAL A 170 15.58 9.25 -30.61
#